data_AF-A0A158EHA6-F1
#
_entry.id   AF-A0A158EHA6-F1
#
_cell.length_a   1.000
_cell.length_b   1.000
_cell.length_c   1.000
_cell.angle_alpha   90.00
_cell.angle_beta   90.00
_cell.angle_gamma   90.00
#
_symmetry.space_group_name_H-M   'P 1'
#
loop_
_entity.id
_entity.type
_entity.pdbx_description
1 polymer ?
#
loop_
_entity_poly.entity_id
_entity_poly.type
_entity_poly.pdbx_seq_one_letter_code
_entity_poly.pdbx_strand_id
1 'polypeptide(L)'
;MITKAYFLFDSQYVRYDVASDAVETGYPKSIGANWTGFSAAGFASGIDAAVNDDSGKVYFFKGSQYLRYDIAANAVDAGFPKSIADHWPGLAQADFASGIDAAVNWGNGKLYFFKGDRYVRYDLGQNRSDDGYPVRTADGWPGFAAAGFGAAIDTALNWGNGKAYFFCGGRYLRYDIAGDCVDPGYPADIDASWGGLGAARAGGPLCASWSRADAAAGRNTGSTDFSYLSDTFFSQLKAVCGRLGCLPEDLLGVMESESSVQPWAQNANGKATGLIQFMPATLTGLGWTGGPDAFKQLSAEQQLPYVERFYHPYVGNLTSPGRLYQATFLPATLPGTDENSVIAGPQGPHADAYQWNTGLDTNRDGMITVSDLTARINLKRQGQRWAALVSRL
;
A
#
# COMPACT_ATOMS: atom_id res chain seq x y z
N MET A 1 6.69 -3.61 -4.18
CA MET A 1 5.85 -3.28 -5.36
C MET A 1 5.11 -4.53 -5.81
N ILE A 2 3.94 -4.39 -6.43
CA ILE A 2 3.30 -5.52 -7.12
C ILE A 2 4.17 -5.95 -8.29
N THR A 3 4.22 -7.25 -8.55
CA THR A 3 4.93 -7.80 -9.73
C THR A 3 3.98 -8.49 -10.68
N LYS A 4 2.88 -9.03 -10.16
CA LYS A 4 1.84 -9.69 -10.95
C LYS A 4 0.46 -9.18 -10.52
N ALA A 5 -0.40 -8.96 -11.50
CA ALA A 5 -1.84 -8.87 -11.28
C ALA A 5 -2.54 -10.08 -11.92
N TYR A 6 -3.65 -10.48 -11.34
CA TYR A 6 -4.48 -11.57 -11.81
C TYR A 6 -5.84 -10.99 -12.13
N PHE A 7 -6.29 -11.17 -13.37
CA PHE A 7 -7.61 -10.72 -13.82
C PHE A 7 -8.42 -11.94 -14.20
N LEU A 8 -9.63 -12.04 -13.66
CA LEU A 8 -10.53 -13.16 -13.84
C LEU A 8 -11.73 -12.71 -14.68
N PHE A 9 -12.22 -13.62 -15.50
CA PHE A 9 -13.44 -13.47 -16.29
C PHE A 9 -14.01 -14.86 -16.58
N ASP A 10 -15.32 -15.01 -16.43
CA ASP A 10 -16.05 -16.28 -16.59
C ASP A 10 -15.46 -17.45 -15.76
N SER A 11 -14.75 -18.36 -16.44
CA SER A 11 -14.09 -19.55 -15.88
C SER A 11 -12.57 -19.53 -16.08
N GLN A 12 -12.05 -18.36 -16.47
CA GLN A 12 -10.68 -18.16 -16.89
C GLN A 12 -10.03 -17.01 -16.14
N TYR A 13 -8.71 -16.99 -16.18
CA TYR A 13 -7.92 -15.88 -15.68
C TYR A 13 -6.71 -15.64 -16.54
N VAL A 14 -6.17 -14.43 -16.47
CA VAL A 14 -4.85 -14.07 -16.98
C VAL A 14 -3.92 -13.67 -15.84
N ARG A 15 -2.62 -13.86 -16.05
CA ARG A 15 -1.60 -13.20 -15.25
C ARG A 15 -1.01 -12.05 -16.06
N TYR A 16 -1.09 -10.86 -15.48
CA TYR A 16 -0.52 -9.64 -16.04
C TYR A 16 0.82 -9.37 -15.37
N ASP A 17 1.86 -9.22 -16.17
CA ASP A 17 3.20 -8.88 -15.70
C ASP A 17 3.38 -7.37 -15.66
N VAL A 18 3.66 -6.85 -14.47
CA VAL A 18 3.81 -5.40 -14.26
C VAL A 18 5.08 -4.88 -14.93
N ALA A 19 6.13 -5.69 -15.04
CA ALA A 19 7.40 -5.27 -15.60
C ALA A 19 7.34 -5.09 -17.13
N SER A 20 6.69 -6.03 -17.82
CA SER A 20 6.46 -5.94 -19.27
C SER A 20 5.18 -5.21 -19.66
N ASP A 21 4.36 -4.82 -18.67
CA ASP A 21 3.05 -4.18 -18.86
C ASP A 21 2.16 -4.94 -19.87
N ALA A 22 2.07 -6.25 -19.70
CA ALA A 22 1.34 -7.13 -20.60
C ALA A 22 0.84 -8.41 -19.91
N VAL A 23 -0.22 -8.99 -20.47
CA VAL A 23 -0.63 -10.37 -20.20
C VAL A 23 0.50 -11.31 -20.62
N GLU A 24 0.85 -12.22 -19.73
CA GLU A 24 1.89 -13.19 -20.00
C GLU A 24 1.50 -14.20 -21.08
N THR A 25 2.50 -14.68 -21.82
CA THR A 25 2.33 -15.73 -22.83
C THR A 25 1.74 -17.01 -22.22
N GLY A 26 0.78 -17.62 -22.93
CA GLY A 26 0.12 -18.86 -22.51
C GLY A 26 -1.11 -18.66 -21.62
N TYR A 27 -1.61 -17.42 -21.52
CA TYR A 27 -2.90 -17.06 -20.96
C TYR A 27 -3.92 -16.69 -22.05
N PRO A 28 -5.24 -16.79 -21.78
CA PRO A 28 -5.86 -17.16 -20.52
C PRO A 28 -5.77 -18.64 -20.15
N LYS A 29 -5.95 -18.95 -18.86
CA LYS A 29 -5.98 -20.32 -18.32
C LYS A 29 -7.27 -20.58 -17.56
N SER A 30 -7.71 -21.84 -17.51
CA SER A 30 -8.87 -22.26 -16.72
C SER A 30 -8.59 -22.14 -15.22
N ILE A 31 -9.50 -21.51 -14.48
CA ILE A 31 -9.44 -21.39 -13.02
C ILE A 31 -9.50 -22.78 -12.38
N GLY A 32 -10.52 -23.57 -12.73
CA GLY A 32 -10.75 -24.88 -12.13
C GLY A 32 -9.64 -25.91 -12.35
N ALA A 33 -8.83 -25.75 -13.41
CA ALA A 33 -7.72 -26.65 -13.72
C ALA A 33 -6.38 -26.20 -13.12
N ASN A 34 -6.20 -24.92 -12.79
CA ASN A 34 -4.89 -24.38 -12.38
C ASN A 34 -4.84 -23.98 -10.91
N TRP A 35 -5.99 -23.77 -10.25
CA TRP A 35 -6.05 -23.35 -8.86
C TRP A 35 -6.62 -24.47 -8.00
N THR A 36 -5.75 -25.08 -7.18
CA THR A 36 -6.07 -26.32 -6.46
C THR A 36 -7.22 -26.10 -5.49
N GLY A 37 -8.28 -26.91 -5.64
CA GLY A 37 -9.48 -26.87 -4.79
C GLY A 37 -10.63 -26.01 -5.34
N PHE A 38 -10.43 -25.16 -6.35
CA PHE A 38 -11.50 -24.30 -6.87
C PHE A 38 -12.68 -25.09 -7.45
N SER A 39 -12.40 -26.14 -8.24
CA SER A 39 -13.44 -26.99 -8.82
C SER A 39 -14.26 -27.71 -7.74
N ALA A 40 -13.59 -28.30 -6.74
CA ALA A 40 -14.24 -29.00 -5.64
C ALA A 40 -15.08 -28.03 -4.76
N ALA A 41 -14.64 -26.78 -4.63
CA ALA A 41 -15.33 -25.74 -3.89
C ALA A 41 -16.49 -25.09 -4.68
N GLY A 42 -16.68 -25.40 -5.97
CA GLY A 42 -17.69 -24.75 -6.82
C GLY A 42 -17.32 -23.34 -7.29
N PHE A 43 -16.03 -22.97 -7.21
CA PHE A 43 -15.48 -21.66 -7.60
C PHE A 43 -14.73 -21.69 -8.94
N ALA A 44 -14.84 -22.76 -9.73
CA ALA A 44 -14.19 -22.84 -11.05
C ALA A 44 -14.69 -21.79 -12.08
N SER A 45 -15.80 -21.12 -11.78
CA SER A 45 -16.38 -20.02 -12.56
C SER A 45 -17.31 -19.15 -11.71
N GLY A 46 -17.68 -17.98 -12.23
CA GLY A 46 -18.66 -17.07 -11.60
C GLY A 46 -18.16 -16.50 -10.28
N ILE A 47 -16.91 -16.04 -10.26
CA ILE A 47 -16.33 -15.32 -9.14
C ILE A 47 -16.71 -13.85 -9.32
N ASP A 48 -17.28 -13.24 -8.28
CA ASP A 48 -17.82 -11.88 -8.32
C ASP A 48 -16.83 -10.84 -7.83
N ALA A 49 -15.90 -11.21 -6.95
CA ALA A 49 -14.84 -10.33 -6.47
C ALA A 49 -13.65 -11.13 -5.93
N ALA A 50 -12.49 -10.50 -5.86
CA ALA A 50 -11.32 -11.04 -5.18
C ALA A 50 -10.56 -9.94 -4.43
N VAL A 51 -9.95 -10.27 -3.30
CA VAL A 51 -9.05 -9.36 -2.58
C VAL A 51 -8.00 -10.13 -1.79
N ASN A 52 -6.77 -9.62 -1.78
CA ASN A 52 -5.73 -10.05 -0.84
C ASN A 52 -5.71 -9.09 0.36
N ASP A 53 -5.63 -9.61 1.56
CA ASP A 53 -5.53 -8.84 2.82
C ASP A 53 -4.08 -8.65 3.30
N ASP A 54 -3.12 -8.94 2.43
CA ASP A 54 -1.67 -8.96 2.71
C ASP A 54 -1.20 -10.02 3.72
N SER A 55 -2.07 -10.96 4.13
CA SER A 55 -1.70 -12.11 4.99
C SER A 55 -1.09 -13.29 4.23
N GLY A 56 -0.84 -13.14 2.92
CA GLY A 56 -0.48 -14.25 2.03
C GLY A 56 -1.68 -15.10 1.57
N LYS A 57 -2.90 -14.64 1.87
CA LYS A 57 -4.16 -15.25 1.43
C LYS A 57 -4.87 -14.37 0.41
N VAL A 58 -5.72 -15.00 -0.41
CA VAL A 58 -6.68 -14.31 -1.29
C VAL A 58 -8.07 -14.81 -0.96
N TYR A 59 -9.02 -13.88 -0.89
CA TYR A 59 -10.43 -14.15 -0.63
C TYR A 59 -11.20 -13.91 -1.91
N PHE A 60 -11.86 -14.96 -2.40
CA PHE A 60 -12.70 -14.91 -3.61
C PHE A 60 -14.15 -14.99 -3.20
N PHE A 61 -15.00 -14.12 -3.73
CA PHE A 61 -16.42 -14.02 -3.39
C PHE A 61 -17.26 -14.54 -4.54
N LYS A 62 -18.36 -15.24 -4.20
CA LYS A 62 -19.34 -15.78 -5.16
C LYS A 62 -20.70 -15.89 -4.47
N GLY A 63 -21.66 -15.10 -4.92
CA GLY A 63 -22.96 -14.96 -4.26
C GLY A 63 -22.80 -14.69 -2.77
N SER A 64 -23.48 -15.45 -1.92
CA SER A 64 -23.41 -15.30 -0.46
C SER A 64 -22.23 -16.00 0.21
N GLN A 65 -21.25 -16.48 -0.56
CA GLN A 65 -20.13 -17.26 -0.07
C GLN A 65 -18.78 -16.66 -0.45
N TYR A 66 -17.74 -17.06 0.26
CA TYR A 66 -16.36 -16.76 -0.08
C TYR A 66 -15.45 -17.97 0.13
N LEU A 67 -14.38 -18.00 -0.65
CA LEU A 67 -13.30 -18.98 -0.65
C LEU A 67 -12.04 -18.29 -0.15
N ARG A 68 -11.26 -18.94 0.72
CA ARG A 68 -9.92 -18.45 1.09
C ARG A 68 -8.87 -19.36 0.46
N TYR A 69 -7.95 -18.75 -0.28
CA TYR A 69 -6.87 -19.41 -0.99
C TYR A 69 -5.52 -19.05 -0.38
N ASP A 70 -4.70 -20.06 -0.12
CA ASP A 70 -3.31 -19.90 0.28
C ASP A 70 -2.41 -19.79 -0.94
N ILE A 71 -1.76 -18.63 -1.09
CA ILE A 71 -0.86 -18.37 -2.22
C ILE A 71 0.37 -19.27 -2.19
N ALA A 72 0.92 -19.53 -0.99
CA ALA A 72 2.15 -20.31 -0.82
C ALA A 72 1.91 -21.81 -1.01
N ALA A 73 0.82 -22.33 -0.43
CA ALA A 73 0.41 -23.72 -0.62
C ALA A 73 -0.23 -23.98 -1.99
N ASN A 74 -0.58 -22.91 -2.72
CA ASN A 74 -1.30 -22.97 -3.99
C ASN A 74 -2.57 -23.84 -3.88
N ALA A 75 -3.34 -23.62 -2.82
CA ALA A 75 -4.51 -24.41 -2.49
C ALA A 75 -5.57 -23.64 -1.71
N VAL A 76 -6.83 -24.02 -1.91
CA VAL A 76 -7.94 -23.60 -1.05
C VAL A 76 -7.73 -24.12 0.38
N ASP A 77 -7.93 -23.25 1.36
CA ASP A 77 -7.88 -23.65 2.77
C ASP A 77 -8.99 -24.66 3.09
N ALA A 78 -8.69 -25.63 3.95
CA ALA A 78 -9.69 -26.62 4.38
C ALA A 78 -10.91 -25.96 5.04
N GLY A 79 -12.11 -26.46 4.74
CA GLY A 79 -13.36 -25.97 5.31
C GLY A 79 -13.95 -24.73 4.61
N PHE A 80 -13.45 -24.38 3.41
CA PHE A 80 -14.05 -23.39 2.53
C PHE A 80 -14.81 -24.06 1.35
N PRO A 81 -15.82 -23.40 0.74
CA PRO A 81 -16.23 -22.02 0.96
C PRO A 81 -17.04 -21.83 2.26
N LYS A 82 -17.12 -20.57 2.71
CA LYS A 82 -17.86 -20.17 3.92
C LYS A 82 -18.85 -19.04 3.61
N SER A 83 -19.84 -18.87 4.48
CA SER A 83 -20.83 -17.80 4.40
C SER A 83 -20.19 -16.43 4.60
N ILE A 84 -20.55 -15.43 3.78
CA ILE A 84 -20.12 -14.05 3.99
C ILE A 84 -20.74 -13.51 5.29
N ALA A 85 -22.03 -13.78 5.51
CA ALA A 85 -22.76 -13.25 6.67
C ALA A 85 -22.15 -13.66 8.01
N ASP A 86 -21.65 -14.90 8.10
CA ASP A 86 -21.17 -15.48 9.35
C ASP A 86 -19.72 -15.11 9.67
N HIS A 87 -18.94 -14.72 8.65
CA HIS A 87 -17.48 -14.57 8.77
C HIS A 87 -16.94 -13.19 8.40
N TRP A 88 -17.77 -12.31 7.84
CA TRP A 88 -17.45 -10.91 7.58
C TRP A 88 -18.43 -10.00 8.35
N PRO A 89 -18.35 -9.96 9.69
CA PRO A 89 -19.24 -9.14 10.51
C PRO A 89 -19.14 -7.67 10.08
N GLY A 90 -20.27 -7.04 9.75
CA GLY A 90 -20.32 -5.70 9.14
C GLY A 90 -20.79 -5.71 7.69
N LEU A 91 -20.44 -6.73 6.90
CA LEU A 91 -20.95 -6.85 5.52
C LEU A 91 -22.42 -7.29 5.50
N ALA A 92 -22.84 -8.15 6.44
CA ALA A 92 -24.23 -8.55 6.56
C ALA A 92 -25.16 -7.36 6.87
N GLN A 93 -24.75 -6.53 7.83
CA GLN A 93 -25.50 -5.35 8.27
C GLN A 93 -25.60 -4.29 7.18
N ALA A 94 -24.63 -4.26 6.27
CA ALA A 94 -24.59 -3.33 5.15
C ALA A 94 -25.34 -3.82 3.89
N ASP A 95 -25.96 -5.01 3.91
CA ASP A 95 -26.58 -5.68 2.74
C ASP A 95 -25.57 -6.15 1.67
N PHE A 96 -24.35 -6.49 2.11
CA PHE A 96 -23.26 -7.00 1.26
C PHE A 96 -23.11 -8.53 1.35
N ALA A 97 -23.80 -9.18 2.29
CA ALA A 97 -23.68 -10.63 2.49
C ALA A 97 -24.27 -11.48 1.35
N SER A 98 -25.05 -10.90 0.44
CA SER A 98 -25.64 -11.60 -0.71
C SER A 98 -24.73 -11.61 -1.95
N GLY A 99 -23.63 -10.86 -1.93
CA GLY A 99 -22.68 -10.75 -3.04
C GLY A 99 -21.91 -9.44 -3.03
N ILE A 100 -20.72 -9.46 -3.62
CA ILE A 100 -19.77 -8.35 -3.69
C ILE A 100 -19.39 -8.18 -5.16
N ASP A 101 -19.46 -6.98 -5.70
CA ASP A 101 -19.15 -6.71 -7.12
C ASP A 101 -17.66 -6.41 -7.33
N ALA A 102 -17.03 -5.75 -6.34
CA ALA A 102 -15.59 -5.52 -6.36
C ALA A 102 -15.05 -5.38 -4.94
N ALA A 103 -13.77 -5.72 -4.78
CA ALA A 103 -13.07 -5.52 -3.52
C ALA A 103 -11.64 -5.03 -3.79
N VAL A 104 -11.15 -4.13 -2.94
CA VAL A 104 -9.77 -3.63 -3.02
C VAL A 104 -9.19 -3.44 -1.63
N ASN A 105 -7.96 -3.90 -1.45
CA ASN A 105 -7.17 -3.58 -0.26
C ASN A 105 -6.50 -2.23 -0.46
N TRP A 106 -6.79 -1.28 0.43
CA TRP A 106 -6.28 0.08 0.31
C TRP A 106 -4.85 0.24 0.85
N GLY A 107 -4.31 -0.77 1.55
CA GLY A 107 -2.95 -0.76 2.08
C GLY A 107 -2.78 0.02 3.39
N ASN A 108 -3.88 0.47 4.00
CA ASN A 108 -3.93 1.16 5.30
C ASN A 108 -4.67 0.34 6.37
N GLY A 109 -4.71 -0.98 6.22
CA GLY A 109 -5.50 -1.87 7.09
C GLY A 109 -7.00 -1.87 6.80
N LYS A 110 -7.44 -1.20 5.72
CA LYS A 110 -8.84 -1.20 5.28
C LYS A 110 -9.01 -1.93 3.96
N LEU A 111 -10.10 -2.69 3.86
CA LEU A 111 -10.65 -3.17 2.60
C LEU A 111 -11.84 -2.32 2.20
N TYR A 112 -12.03 -2.12 0.91
CA TYR A 112 -13.19 -1.44 0.37
C TYR A 112 -13.97 -2.44 -0.49
N PHE A 113 -15.21 -2.69 -0.13
CA PHE A 113 -16.13 -3.58 -0.82
C PHE A 113 -17.18 -2.76 -1.55
N PHE A 114 -17.47 -3.09 -2.80
CA PHE A 114 -18.46 -2.40 -3.63
C PHE A 114 -19.61 -3.35 -3.99
N LYS A 115 -20.83 -2.80 -4.00
CA LYS A 115 -22.05 -3.49 -4.42
C LYS A 115 -23.06 -2.49 -4.95
N GLY A 116 -23.39 -2.60 -6.23
CA GLY A 116 -24.20 -1.63 -6.94
C GLY A 116 -23.63 -0.21 -6.79
N ASP A 117 -24.49 0.73 -6.43
CA ASP A 117 -24.12 2.13 -6.26
C ASP A 117 -23.53 2.46 -4.87
N ARG A 118 -23.18 1.45 -4.06
CA ARG A 118 -22.69 1.62 -2.69
C ARG A 118 -21.36 0.92 -2.45
N TYR A 119 -20.67 1.37 -1.41
CA TYR A 119 -19.48 0.72 -0.91
C TYR A 119 -19.42 0.74 0.62
N VAL A 120 -18.60 -0.16 1.16
CA VAL A 120 -18.28 -0.30 2.57
C VAL A 120 -16.77 -0.20 2.74
N ARG A 121 -16.32 0.54 3.77
CA ARG A 121 -14.95 0.47 4.26
C ARG A 121 -14.88 -0.48 5.46
N TYR A 122 -14.15 -1.57 5.32
CA TYR A 122 -13.99 -2.62 6.30
C TYR A 122 -12.63 -2.54 6.98
N ASP A 123 -12.62 -2.52 8.30
CA ASP A 123 -11.42 -2.53 9.14
C ASP A 123 -10.96 -3.96 9.38
N LEU A 124 -9.75 -4.30 8.92
CA LEU A 124 -9.16 -5.62 9.12
C LEU A 124 -8.77 -5.90 10.58
N GLY A 125 -8.36 -4.87 11.32
CA GLY A 125 -7.92 -4.99 12.72
C GLY A 125 -9.09 -5.13 13.70
N GLN A 126 -10.17 -4.41 13.47
CA GLN A 126 -11.41 -4.54 14.25
C GLN A 126 -12.33 -5.65 13.73
N ASN A 127 -12.03 -6.18 12.54
CA ASN A 127 -12.86 -7.13 11.82
C ASN A 127 -14.32 -6.66 11.74
N ARG A 128 -14.55 -5.44 11.25
CA ARG A 128 -15.89 -4.88 11.05
C ARG A 128 -15.91 -3.77 10.00
N SER A 129 -17.09 -3.49 9.46
CA SER A 129 -17.32 -2.24 8.72
C SER A 129 -17.18 -1.03 9.65
N ASP A 130 -16.56 0.04 9.14
CA ASP A 130 -16.52 1.33 9.83
C ASP A 130 -17.94 1.90 9.99
N ASP A 131 -18.14 2.70 11.03
CA ASP A 131 -19.42 3.36 11.29
C ASP A 131 -19.76 4.36 10.16
N GLY A 132 -21.04 4.45 9.79
CA GLY A 132 -21.51 5.33 8.71
C GLY A 132 -21.52 4.70 7.31
N TYR A 133 -21.09 3.45 7.16
CA TYR A 133 -21.20 2.67 5.93
C TYR A 133 -22.45 1.77 5.92
N PRO A 134 -23.02 1.44 4.74
CA PRO A 134 -22.53 1.76 3.40
C PRO A 134 -22.81 3.22 2.97
N VAL A 135 -21.95 3.75 2.10
CA VAL A 135 -22.11 5.08 1.47
C VAL A 135 -22.25 4.90 -0.04
N ARG A 136 -22.91 5.84 -0.71
CA ARG A 136 -22.97 5.81 -2.18
C ARG A 136 -21.57 5.99 -2.76
N THR A 137 -21.22 5.18 -3.74
CA THR A 137 -19.92 5.22 -4.42
C THR A 137 -19.69 6.58 -5.05
N ALA A 138 -20.71 7.17 -5.67
CA ALA A 138 -20.66 8.51 -6.25
C ALA A 138 -20.32 9.64 -5.24
N ASP A 139 -20.68 9.46 -3.97
CA ASP A 139 -20.51 10.49 -2.93
C ASP A 139 -19.16 10.34 -2.21
N GLY A 140 -18.67 9.10 -2.06
CA GLY A 140 -17.44 8.79 -1.35
C GLY A 140 -16.18 8.73 -2.21
N TRP A 141 -16.31 8.78 -3.54
CA TRP A 141 -15.20 8.67 -4.49
C TRP A 141 -15.22 9.83 -5.50
N PRO A 142 -14.51 10.93 -5.21
CA PRO A 142 -14.48 12.10 -6.08
C PRO A 142 -14.15 11.76 -7.54
N GLY A 143 -15.02 12.20 -8.45
CA GLY A 143 -14.90 11.98 -9.89
C GLY A 143 -15.59 10.72 -10.42
N PHE A 144 -15.99 9.75 -9.57
CA PHE A 144 -16.62 8.51 -10.05
C PHE A 144 -17.96 8.76 -10.75
N ALA A 145 -18.77 9.68 -10.22
CA ALA A 145 -20.05 10.04 -10.83
C ALA A 145 -19.87 10.59 -12.25
N ALA A 146 -18.96 11.57 -12.41
CA ALA A 146 -18.65 12.19 -13.70
C ALA A 146 -18.04 11.18 -14.69
N ALA A 147 -17.28 10.22 -14.18
CA ALA A 147 -16.63 9.19 -14.96
C ALA A 147 -17.56 8.00 -15.31
N GLY A 148 -18.77 7.94 -14.75
CA GLY A 148 -19.73 6.85 -14.97
C GLY A 148 -19.47 5.58 -14.14
N PHE A 149 -18.70 5.68 -13.05
CA PHE A 149 -18.35 4.59 -12.13
C PHE A 149 -19.09 4.66 -10.78
N GLY A 150 -20.06 5.59 -10.65
CA GLY A 150 -20.83 5.75 -9.42
C GLY A 150 -21.87 4.65 -9.17
N ALA A 151 -22.21 3.84 -10.17
CA ALA A 151 -23.31 2.87 -10.13
C ALA A 151 -22.89 1.40 -10.11
N ALA A 152 -21.68 1.09 -10.60
CA ALA A 152 -21.14 -0.26 -10.65
C ALA A 152 -19.62 -0.22 -10.80
N ILE A 153 -18.96 -1.24 -10.25
CA ILE A 153 -17.54 -1.51 -10.43
C ILE A 153 -17.42 -3.02 -10.57
N ASP A 154 -16.81 -3.48 -11.66
CA ASP A 154 -16.67 -4.90 -11.97
C ASP A 154 -15.49 -5.52 -11.22
N THR A 155 -14.43 -4.74 -11.02
CA THR A 155 -13.31 -5.11 -10.15
C THR A 155 -12.40 -3.91 -9.88
N ALA A 156 -11.52 -4.00 -8.87
CA ALA A 156 -10.58 -2.95 -8.52
C ALA A 156 -9.25 -3.51 -8.00
N LEU A 157 -8.18 -2.72 -8.14
CA LEU A 157 -6.83 -3.05 -7.68
C LEU A 157 -6.12 -1.81 -7.15
N ASN A 158 -5.44 -1.94 -6.02
CA ASN A 158 -4.41 -0.98 -5.63
C ASN A 158 -3.08 -1.41 -6.25
N TRP A 159 -2.59 -0.64 -7.22
CA TRP A 159 -1.33 -0.93 -7.91
C TRP A 159 -0.13 -0.61 -7.02
N GLY A 160 -0.32 0.25 -6.02
CA GLY A 160 0.64 0.77 -5.05
C GLY A 160 1.92 1.35 -5.68
N ASN A 161 1.73 1.97 -6.84
CA ASN A 161 2.52 3.09 -7.33
C ASN A 161 1.86 4.43 -6.91
N GLY A 162 1.04 4.42 -5.86
CA GLY A 162 0.20 5.56 -5.47
C GLY A 162 -1.12 5.66 -6.25
N LYS A 163 -1.40 4.73 -7.18
CA LYS A 163 -2.65 4.69 -7.94
C LYS A 163 -3.47 3.44 -7.65
N ALA A 164 -4.78 3.59 -7.67
CA ALA A 164 -5.74 2.49 -7.71
C ALA A 164 -6.44 2.47 -9.08
N TYR A 165 -6.84 1.29 -9.53
CA TYR A 165 -7.44 1.08 -10.84
C TYR A 165 -8.79 0.40 -10.65
N PHE A 166 -9.83 0.98 -11.22
CA PHE A 166 -11.22 0.50 -11.12
C PHE A 166 -11.72 0.18 -12.52
N PHE A 167 -12.36 -0.96 -12.71
CA PHE A 167 -12.78 -1.46 -14.02
C PHE A 167 -14.30 -1.57 -14.08
N CYS A 168 -14.89 -1.21 -15.21
CA CYS A 168 -16.32 -1.38 -15.47
C CYS A 168 -16.55 -1.50 -16.98
N GLY A 169 -17.13 -2.63 -17.40
CA GLY A 169 -17.28 -3.01 -18.79
C GLY A 169 -15.94 -3.06 -19.52
N GLY A 170 -15.86 -2.36 -20.66
CA GLY A 170 -14.63 -2.26 -21.46
C GLY A 170 -13.68 -1.13 -21.04
N ARG A 171 -13.96 -0.43 -19.93
CA ARG A 171 -13.23 0.78 -19.51
C ARG A 171 -12.67 0.67 -18.11
N TYR A 172 -11.69 1.52 -17.79
CA TYR A 172 -11.13 1.62 -16.45
C TYR A 172 -10.83 3.07 -16.05
N LEU A 173 -10.82 3.33 -14.73
CA LEU A 173 -10.31 4.54 -14.11
C LEU A 173 -8.94 4.29 -13.52
N ARG A 174 -8.08 5.31 -13.59
CA ARG A 174 -6.92 5.44 -12.73
C ARG A 174 -7.21 6.52 -11.69
N TYR A 175 -7.17 6.12 -10.43
CA TYR A 175 -7.47 6.96 -9.29
C TYR A 175 -6.19 7.33 -8.56
N ASP A 176 -6.00 8.61 -8.32
CA ASP A 176 -4.91 9.12 -7.51
C ASP A 176 -5.23 8.95 -6.03
N ILE A 177 -4.49 8.08 -5.34
CA ILE A 177 -4.73 7.83 -3.92
C ILE A 177 -4.36 9.05 -3.08
N ALA A 178 -3.29 9.76 -3.45
CA ALA A 178 -2.83 10.93 -2.70
C ALA A 178 -3.71 12.16 -2.97
N GLY A 179 -4.06 12.39 -4.24
CA GLY A 179 -4.94 13.48 -4.66
C GLY A 179 -6.43 13.22 -4.43
N ASP A 180 -6.83 12.01 -4.01
CA ASP A 180 -8.22 11.60 -3.79
C ASP A 180 -9.13 11.91 -4.98
N CYS A 181 -8.62 11.73 -6.21
CA CYS A 181 -9.35 12.09 -7.43
C CYS A 181 -9.06 11.13 -8.59
N VAL A 182 -9.98 11.10 -9.56
CA VAL A 182 -9.75 10.44 -10.84
C VAL A 182 -8.71 11.25 -11.63
N ASP A 183 -7.65 10.60 -12.11
CA ASP A 183 -6.64 11.25 -12.95
C ASP A 183 -7.30 11.82 -14.23
N PRO A 184 -6.84 12.97 -14.76
CA PRO A 184 -7.33 13.49 -16.04
C PRO A 184 -7.15 12.49 -17.18
N GLY A 185 -8.13 12.43 -18.09
CA GLY A 185 -8.12 11.52 -19.26
C GLY A 185 -8.73 10.15 -19.00
N TYR A 186 -9.28 9.91 -17.81
CA TYR A 186 -10.01 8.69 -17.47
C TYR A 186 -11.54 8.93 -17.42
N PRO A 187 -12.37 7.92 -17.74
CA PRO A 187 -12.01 6.53 -18.04
C PRO A 187 -11.36 6.33 -19.41
N ALA A 188 -10.46 5.36 -19.49
CA ALA A 188 -9.82 4.93 -20.73
C ALA A 188 -10.23 3.49 -21.10
N ASP A 189 -10.05 3.11 -22.36
CA ASP A 189 -10.36 1.77 -22.84
C ASP A 189 -9.35 0.75 -22.32
N ILE A 190 -9.84 -0.38 -21.82
CA ILE A 190 -9.00 -1.47 -21.32
C ILE A 190 -8.13 -2.01 -22.45
N ASP A 191 -8.72 -2.23 -23.63
CA ASP A 191 -8.07 -2.91 -24.75
C ASP A 191 -6.91 -2.10 -25.35
N ALA A 192 -6.96 -0.78 -25.22
CA ALA A 192 -5.91 0.13 -25.66
C ALA A 192 -4.78 0.29 -24.64
N SER A 193 -5.03 -0.01 -23.37
CA SER A 193 -4.15 0.39 -22.26
C SER A 193 -3.57 -0.77 -21.46
N TRP A 194 -4.15 -1.96 -21.56
CA TRP A 194 -3.75 -3.15 -20.81
C TRP A 194 -3.32 -4.25 -21.79
N GLY A 195 -2.00 -4.34 -22.03
CA GLY A 195 -1.43 -5.18 -23.08
C GLY A 195 -1.96 -6.61 -23.05
N GLY A 196 -2.71 -7.02 -24.09
CA GLY A 196 -3.26 -8.36 -24.22
C GLY A 196 -4.48 -8.70 -23.35
N LEU A 197 -4.89 -7.84 -22.41
CA LEU A 197 -6.02 -8.09 -21.52
C LEU A 197 -7.35 -8.14 -22.28
N GLY A 198 -7.55 -7.21 -23.20
CA GLY A 198 -8.73 -7.15 -24.08
C GLY A 198 -8.92 -8.37 -24.96
N ALA A 199 -7.83 -8.80 -25.60
CA ALA A 199 -7.81 -9.99 -26.43
C ALA A 199 -8.11 -11.26 -25.61
N ALA A 200 -7.54 -11.38 -24.41
CA ALA A 200 -7.74 -12.55 -23.57
C ALA A 200 -9.18 -12.71 -23.08
N ARG A 201 -9.87 -11.61 -22.77
CA ARG A 201 -11.27 -11.60 -22.33
C ARG A 201 -12.29 -11.54 -23.49
N ALA A 202 -11.82 -11.55 -24.74
CA ALA A 202 -12.65 -11.35 -25.94
C ALA A 202 -13.61 -10.14 -25.82
N GLY A 203 -13.17 -9.06 -25.17
CA GLY A 203 -13.97 -7.87 -24.91
C GLY A 203 -15.04 -7.99 -23.81
N GLY A 204 -15.23 -9.16 -23.19
CA GLY A 204 -16.15 -9.38 -22.06
C GLY A 204 -15.66 -8.77 -20.74
N PRO A 205 -16.55 -8.41 -19.80
CA PRO A 205 -16.17 -7.72 -18.56
C PRO A 205 -15.22 -8.57 -17.71
N LEU A 206 -14.44 -7.88 -16.88
CA LEU A 206 -13.73 -8.56 -15.79
C LEU A 206 -14.75 -8.92 -14.70
N CYS A 207 -14.49 -9.97 -13.94
CA CYS A 207 -15.36 -10.35 -12.82
C CYS A 207 -14.62 -10.30 -11.47
N ALA A 208 -13.29 -10.35 -11.47
CA ALA A 208 -12.50 -10.13 -10.27
C ALA A 208 -11.05 -9.84 -10.64
N SER A 209 -10.33 -9.26 -9.70
CA SER A 209 -8.90 -9.08 -9.83
C SER A 209 -8.23 -9.04 -8.47
N TRP A 210 -6.99 -9.52 -8.39
CA TRP A 210 -6.15 -9.37 -7.22
C TRP A 210 -4.69 -9.21 -7.66
N SER A 211 -3.82 -8.77 -6.76
CA SER A 211 -2.41 -8.58 -7.08
C SER A 211 -1.50 -9.31 -6.11
N ARG A 212 -0.33 -9.71 -6.61
CA ARG A 212 0.73 -10.28 -5.81
C ARG A 212 1.91 -9.32 -5.80
N ALA A 213 2.29 -8.90 -4.60
CA ALA A 213 3.61 -8.32 -4.37
C ALA A 213 4.67 -9.41 -4.39
N ASP A 214 5.85 -9.09 -4.93
CA ASP A 214 7.00 -9.96 -4.75
C ASP A 214 7.31 -10.04 -3.24
N ALA A 215 7.51 -11.25 -2.74
CA ALA A 215 7.95 -11.47 -1.36
C ALA A 215 9.30 -10.76 -1.11
N ALA A 216 10.11 -10.56 -2.16
CA ALA A 216 11.35 -9.79 -2.12
C ALA A 216 11.15 -8.26 -2.26
N ALA A 217 9.97 -7.78 -2.69
CA ALA A 217 9.69 -6.35 -2.92
C ALA A 217 8.79 -5.71 -1.84
N GLY A 218 8.83 -6.23 -0.61
CA GLY A 218 8.83 -5.39 0.58
C GLY A 218 7.63 -4.46 0.81
N ARG A 219 6.43 -4.74 0.27
CA ARG A 219 5.21 -4.18 0.88
C ARG A 219 4.84 -5.08 2.04
N ASN A 220 5.50 -4.83 3.15
CA ASN A 220 5.18 -5.47 4.40
C ASN A 220 4.46 -4.48 5.30
N THR A 221 3.21 -4.17 4.95
CA THR A 221 2.36 -3.24 5.73
C THR A 221 1.71 -3.92 6.95
N GLY A 222 2.19 -5.10 7.36
CA GLY A 222 1.64 -5.81 8.53
C GLY A 222 2.44 -7.00 9.09
N SER A 223 3.41 -7.60 8.39
CA SER A 223 4.19 -8.70 8.96
C SER A 223 5.15 -8.22 10.06
N THR A 224 5.30 -9.10 11.03
CA THR A 224 6.15 -8.97 12.21
C THR A 224 7.47 -9.73 12.04
N ASP A 225 7.76 -10.23 10.83
CA ASP A 225 9.03 -10.89 10.52
C ASP A 225 10.11 -9.85 10.25
N PHE A 226 11.01 -9.73 11.22
CA PHE A 226 12.18 -8.85 11.21
C PHE A 226 13.48 -9.64 11.25
N SER A 227 13.49 -10.87 10.74
CA SER A 227 14.68 -11.74 10.74
C SER A 227 15.91 -11.12 10.06
N TYR A 228 15.72 -10.14 9.18
CA TYR A 228 16.78 -9.37 8.53
C TYR A 228 17.36 -8.23 9.38
N LEU A 229 16.77 -7.93 10.53
CA LEU A 229 17.30 -7.00 11.53
C LEU A 229 17.92 -7.84 12.65
N SER A 230 19.23 -7.73 12.89
CA SER A 230 19.86 -8.46 14.00
C SER A 230 19.70 -7.73 15.33
N ASP A 231 19.95 -8.39 16.45
CA ASP A 231 19.98 -7.72 17.77
C ASP A 231 21.13 -6.68 17.85
N THR A 232 22.16 -6.85 17.01
CA THR A 232 23.21 -5.85 16.82
C THR A 232 22.65 -4.56 16.21
N PHE A 233 21.68 -4.64 15.30
CA PHE A 233 21.02 -3.45 14.75
C PHE A 233 20.34 -2.64 15.84
N PHE A 234 19.51 -3.27 16.68
CA PHE A 234 18.76 -2.58 17.72
C PHE A 234 19.68 -1.97 18.79
N SER A 235 20.70 -2.71 19.23
CA SER A 235 21.70 -2.18 20.17
C SER A 235 22.53 -1.03 19.59
N GLN A 236 22.93 -1.10 18.32
CA GLN A 236 23.61 0.00 17.63
C GLN A 236 22.70 1.21 17.42
N LEU A 237 21.43 0.99 17.06
CA LEU A 237 20.44 2.05 16.91
C LEU A 237 20.27 2.81 18.22
N LYS A 238 20.16 2.12 19.36
CA LYS A 238 20.16 2.75 20.70
C LYS A 238 21.39 3.59 20.94
N ALA A 239 22.57 3.07 20.61
CA ALA A 239 23.83 3.80 20.79
C ALA A 239 23.94 5.04 19.88
N VAL A 240 23.50 4.94 18.62
CA VAL A 240 23.41 6.07 17.67
C VAL A 240 22.48 7.13 18.22
N CYS A 241 21.28 6.75 18.68
CA CYS A 241 20.30 7.70 19.24
C CYS A 241 20.84 8.39 20.50
N GLY A 242 21.57 7.67 21.35
CA GLY A 242 22.25 8.25 22.51
C GLY A 242 23.29 9.32 22.14
N ARG A 243 24.01 9.14 21.03
CA ARG A 243 24.96 10.15 20.51
C ARG A 243 24.25 11.31 19.81
N LEU A 244 23.13 11.04 19.15
CA LEU A 244 22.33 12.06 18.47
C LEU A 244 21.44 12.88 19.41
N GLY A 245 21.21 12.39 20.64
CA GLY A 245 20.33 13.03 21.61
C GLY A 245 18.85 12.89 21.28
N CYS A 246 18.45 11.77 20.67
CA CYS A 246 17.05 11.48 20.33
C CYS A 246 16.58 10.13 20.88
N LEU A 247 15.28 9.86 20.85
CA LEU A 247 14.74 8.57 21.29
C LEU A 247 14.89 7.50 20.19
N PRO A 248 15.33 6.27 20.53
CA PRO A 248 15.38 5.15 19.59
C PRO A 248 14.05 4.88 18.88
N GLU A 249 12.93 5.01 19.59
CA GLU A 249 11.57 4.87 19.06
C GLU A 249 11.24 5.95 18.03
N ASP A 250 11.83 7.15 18.19
CA ASP A 250 11.65 8.25 17.25
C ASP A 250 12.37 7.98 15.94
N LEU A 251 13.65 7.66 16.01
CA LEU A 251 14.42 7.36 14.81
C LEU A 251 13.93 6.08 14.12
N LEU A 252 13.57 5.05 14.88
CA LEU A 252 12.97 3.83 14.32
C LEU A 252 11.61 4.12 13.66
N GLY A 253 10.81 5.02 14.24
CA GLY A 253 9.56 5.47 13.65
C GLY A 253 9.75 6.15 12.31
N VAL A 254 10.78 7.00 12.17
CA VAL A 254 11.17 7.58 10.89
C VAL A 254 11.58 6.50 9.89
N MET A 255 12.41 5.53 10.29
CA MET A 255 12.81 4.42 9.41
C MET A 255 11.60 3.58 8.96
N GLU A 256 10.63 3.35 9.86
CA GLU A 256 9.39 2.64 9.54
C GLU A 256 8.51 3.46 8.56
N SER A 257 8.49 4.79 8.68
CA SER A 257 7.79 5.67 7.72
C SER A 257 8.44 5.65 6.33
N GLU A 258 9.77 5.73 6.28
CA GLU A 258 10.55 5.92 5.05
C GLU A 258 10.77 4.61 4.28
N SER A 259 11.08 3.53 4.98
CA SER A 259 11.50 2.27 4.36
C SER A 259 10.81 1.03 4.91
N SER A 260 9.90 1.19 5.89
CA SER A 260 9.43 0.06 6.71
C SER A 260 10.60 -0.69 7.39
N VAL A 261 11.65 0.06 7.76
CA VAL A 261 12.94 -0.41 8.31
C VAL A 261 13.67 -1.40 7.38
N GLN A 262 13.42 -1.34 6.07
CA GLN A 262 14.09 -2.21 5.09
C GLN A 262 15.34 -1.54 4.53
N PRO A 263 16.55 -2.10 4.74
CA PRO A 263 17.78 -1.49 4.23
C PRO A 263 17.88 -1.53 2.69
N TRP A 264 17.15 -2.42 2.02
CA TRP A 264 17.13 -2.50 0.56
C TRP A 264 16.06 -1.62 -0.10
N ALA A 265 15.22 -0.92 0.67
CA ALA A 265 14.16 -0.08 0.13
C ALA A 265 14.74 0.98 -0.80
N GLN A 266 14.19 1.09 -2.01
CA GLN A 266 14.60 2.09 -2.98
C GLN A 266 13.40 2.58 -3.77
N ASN A 267 13.25 3.89 -3.90
CA ASN A 267 12.20 4.46 -4.72
C ASN A 267 12.57 4.40 -6.22
N ALA A 268 11.56 4.28 -7.09
CA ALA A 268 11.78 4.25 -8.54
C ALA A 268 12.19 5.63 -9.10
N ASN A 269 11.76 6.70 -8.43
CA ASN A 269 11.95 8.09 -8.85
C ASN A 269 13.05 8.76 -8.02
N GLY A 270 14.21 9.03 -8.62
CA GLY A 270 15.33 9.70 -7.93
C GLY A 270 16.26 8.77 -7.13
N LYS A 271 15.94 7.46 -7.08
CA LYS A 271 16.77 6.41 -6.45
C LYS A 271 17.14 6.68 -4.99
N ALA A 272 16.24 7.28 -4.22
CA ALA A 272 16.36 7.35 -2.77
C ALA A 272 16.43 5.92 -2.20
N THR A 273 17.35 5.63 -1.29
CA THR A 273 17.65 4.26 -0.86
C THR A 273 17.92 4.15 0.64
N GLY A 274 17.58 3.01 1.24
CA GLY A 274 18.02 2.63 2.58
C GLY A 274 17.05 3.02 3.68
N LEU A 275 17.49 2.84 4.93
CA LEU A 275 16.64 2.94 6.13
C LEU A 275 15.84 4.25 6.23
N ILE A 276 16.41 5.37 5.79
CA ILE A 276 15.78 6.69 5.79
C ILE A 276 15.65 7.30 4.38
N GLN A 277 15.68 6.47 3.33
CA GLN A 277 15.59 6.90 1.92
C GLN A 277 16.60 7.99 1.54
N PHE A 278 17.89 7.71 1.72
CA PHE A 278 18.96 8.63 1.32
C PHE A 278 18.94 8.92 -0.19
N MET A 279 18.91 10.19 -0.56
CA MET A 279 19.12 10.60 -1.95
C MET A 279 20.56 10.28 -2.41
N PRO A 280 20.80 9.97 -3.70
CA PRO A 280 22.14 9.64 -4.21
C PRO A 280 23.20 10.72 -3.94
N ALA A 281 22.82 12.00 -4.02
CA ALA A 281 23.71 13.12 -3.70
C ALA A 281 24.06 13.14 -2.21
N THR A 282 23.08 12.87 -1.33
CA THR A 282 23.29 12.77 0.12
C THR A 282 24.26 11.66 0.47
N LEU A 283 24.10 10.46 -0.11
CA LEU A 283 25.04 9.34 0.09
C LEU A 283 26.48 9.75 -0.26
N THR A 284 26.66 10.45 -1.39
CA THR A 284 27.96 10.97 -1.80
C THR A 284 28.54 11.94 -0.79
N GLY A 285 27.72 12.88 -0.28
CA GLY A 285 28.11 13.82 0.77
C GLY A 285 28.47 13.15 2.11
N LEU A 286 27.90 11.98 2.40
CA LEU A 286 28.21 11.18 3.60
C LEU A 286 29.44 10.27 3.42
N GLY A 287 30.10 10.34 2.26
CA GLY A 287 31.30 9.57 1.92
C GLY A 287 31.04 8.20 1.28
N TRP A 288 29.82 7.93 0.79
CA TRP A 288 29.50 6.73 0.02
C TRP A 288 29.50 7.01 -1.48
N THR A 289 30.47 6.46 -2.21
CA THR A 289 30.62 6.66 -3.67
C THR A 289 30.12 5.48 -4.51
N GLY A 290 29.72 4.36 -3.88
CA GLY A 290 29.24 3.16 -4.59
C GLY A 290 27.86 3.30 -5.23
N GLY A 291 27.19 4.44 -5.03
CA GLY A 291 25.84 4.69 -5.55
C GLY A 291 24.73 3.94 -4.80
N PRO A 292 23.46 4.26 -5.09
CA PRO A 292 22.31 3.74 -4.35
C PRO A 292 22.08 2.23 -4.55
N ASP A 293 22.42 1.69 -5.72
CA ASP A 293 22.23 0.26 -6.03
C ASP A 293 23.21 -0.66 -5.28
N ALA A 294 24.40 -0.17 -4.96
CA ALA A 294 25.33 -0.85 -4.06
C ALA A 294 24.96 -0.62 -2.58
N PHE A 295 24.49 0.59 -2.23
CA PHE A 295 24.13 0.92 -0.84
C PHE A 295 23.00 0.03 -0.32
N LYS A 296 22.01 -0.27 -1.16
CA LYS A 296 20.86 -1.13 -0.80
C LYS A 296 21.24 -2.59 -0.50
N GLN A 297 22.47 -3.00 -0.82
CA GLN A 297 23.00 -4.33 -0.48
C GLN A 297 23.60 -4.40 0.93
N LEU A 298 23.81 -3.24 1.58
CA LEU A 298 24.27 -3.19 2.97
C LEU A 298 23.16 -3.66 3.92
N SER A 299 23.54 -4.34 5.00
CA SER A 299 22.61 -4.66 6.09
C SER A 299 22.13 -3.40 6.81
N ALA A 300 21.06 -3.53 7.60
CA ALA A 300 20.57 -2.41 8.41
C ALA A 300 21.64 -1.90 9.38
N GLU A 301 22.43 -2.79 10.02
CA GLU A 301 23.55 -2.39 10.89
C GLU A 301 24.59 -1.58 10.12
N GLN A 302 24.94 -2.03 8.91
CA GLN A 302 25.95 -1.38 8.08
C GLN A 302 25.52 0.01 7.57
N GLN A 303 24.21 0.29 7.52
CA GLN A 303 23.70 1.61 7.14
C GLN A 303 23.66 2.60 8.32
N LEU A 304 23.61 2.14 9.58
CA LEU A 304 23.50 3.01 10.76
C LEU A 304 24.61 4.08 10.89
N PRO A 305 25.89 3.82 10.56
CA PRO A 305 26.91 4.87 10.56
C PRO A 305 26.61 6.04 9.61
N TYR A 306 25.91 5.77 8.49
CA TYR A 306 25.49 6.82 7.55
C TYR A 306 24.26 7.56 8.06
N VAL A 307 23.33 6.85 8.72
CA VAL A 307 22.20 7.47 9.44
C VAL A 307 22.72 8.43 10.50
N GLU A 308 23.71 8.00 11.30
CA GLU A 308 24.32 8.85 12.32
C GLU A 308 24.95 10.11 11.70
N ARG A 309 25.81 9.95 10.68
CA ARG A 309 26.44 11.10 10.00
C ARG A 309 25.42 12.06 9.38
N PHE A 310 24.31 11.54 8.88
CA PHE A 310 23.24 12.36 8.31
C PHE A 310 22.56 13.24 9.35
N TYR A 311 22.27 12.69 10.54
CA TYR A 311 21.61 13.43 11.61
C TYR A 311 22.57 14.23 12.49
N HIS A 312 23.87 13.92 12.48
CA HIS A 312 24.88 14.58 13.31
C HIS A 312 24.87 16.12 13.24
N PRO A 313 24.66 16.78 12.09
CA PRO A 313 24.58 18.23 12.02
C PRO A 313 23.41 18.85 12.82
N TYR A 314 22.40 18.05 13.18
CA TYR A 314 21.16 18.50 13.83
C TYR A 314 21.09 18.14 15.31
N VAL A 315 22.18 17.61 15.91
CA VAL A 315 22.23 17.29 17.35
C VAL A 315 21.78 18.49 18.19
N GLY A 316 20.94 18.21 19.19
CA GLY A 316 20.28 19.22 20.02
C GLY A 316 18.95 19.76 19.47
N ASN A 317 18.61 19.46 18.21
CA ASN A 317 17.34 19.86 17.59
C ASN A 317 16.41 18.68 17.25
N LEU A 318 16.86 17.44 17.47
CA LEU A 318 16.14 16.19 17.18
C LEU A 318 15.26 15.75 18.36
N THR A 319 14.52 16.70 18.93
CA THR A 319 13.87 16.58 20.26
C THR A 319 12.48 15.97 20.25
N SER A 320 11.90 15.73 19.07
CA SER A 320 10.57 15.12 18.90
C SER A 320 10.54 14.26 17.63
N PRO A 321 9.57 13.35 17.47
CA PRO A 321 9.35 12.62 16.22
C PRO A 321 9.22 13.53 15.00
N GLY A 322 8.45 14.62 15.11
CA GLY A 322 8.27 15.58 14.00
C GLY A 322 9.57 16.28 13.64
N ARG A 323 10.36 16.67 14.64
CA ARG A 323 11.69 17.29 14.44
C ARG A 323 12.68 16.34 13.77
N LEU A 324 12.69 15.07 14.20
CA LEU A 324 13.48 14.02 13.59
C LEU A 324 13.08 13.80 12.13
N TYR A 325 11.78 13.76 11.87
CA TYR A 325 11.29 13.55 10.51
C TYR A 325 11.50 14.79 9.62
N GLN A 326 11.41 15.99 10.19
CA GLN A 326 11.72 17.25 9.51
C GLN A 326 13.18 17.26 9.03
N ALA A 327 14.12 16.75 9.83
CA ALA A 327 15.52 16.59 9.42
C ALA A 327 15.69 15.65 8.21
N THR A 328 14.81 14.66 8.05
CA THR A 328 14.79 13.77 6.87
C THR A 328 14.16 14.45 5.66
N PHE A 329 13.03 15.11 5.88
CA PHE A 329 12.17 15.64 4.82
C PHE A 329 12.67 16.99 4.25
N LEU A 330 12.85 17.98 5.12
CA LEU A 330 13.27 19.34 4.77
C LEU A 330 14.26 19.89 5.80
N PRO A 331 15.48 19.33 5.89
CA PRO A 331 16.46 19.67 6.94
C PRO A 331 16.80 21.15 7.03
N ALA A 332 16.75 21.88 5.92
CA ALA A 332 17.03 23.32 5.89
C ALA A 332 16.02 24.16 6.71
N THR A 333 14.82 23.62 6.96
CA THR A 333 13.76 24.30 7.74
C THR A 333 13.89 24.08 9.25
N LEU A 334 14.80 23.21 9.67
CA LEU A 334 14.90 22.75 11.04
C LEU A 334 15.34 23.84 12.04
N PRO A 335 16.27 24.77 11.72
CA PRO A 335 16.60 25.85 12.64
C PRO A 335 15.41 26.77 12.95
N GLY A 336 15.11 26.97 14.24
CA GLY A 336 14.11 27.96 14.68
C GLY A 336 12.64 27.57 14.50
N THR A 337 12.35 26.33 14.09
CA THR A 337 10.98 25.82 13.96
C THR A 337 10.55 24.95 15.15
N ASP A 338 9.25 24.96 15.43
CA ASP A 338 8.56 24.18 16.47
C ASP A 338 7.40 23.38 15.86
N GLU A 339 6.64 22.65 16.69
CA GLU A 339 5.52 21.79 16.24
C GLU A 339 4.46 22.57 15.42
N ASN A 340 4.24 23.86 15.70
CA ASN A 340 3.22 24.66 15.00
C ASN A 340 3.75 25.32 13.72
N SER A 341 5.04 25.21 13.46
CA SER A 341 5.67 25.88 12.32
C SER A 341 5.27 25.21 11.02
N VAL A 342 4.76 25.99 10.07
CA VAL A 342 4.51 25.57 8.68
C VAL A 342 5.85 25.45 7.96
N ILE A 343 6.14 24.27 7.43
CA ILE A 343 7.38 23.97 6.72
C ILE A 343 7.17 23.78 5.21
N ALA A 344 5.95 23.47 4.77
CA ALA A 344 5.62 23.44 3.34
C ALA A 344 4.13 23.76 3.11
N GLY A 345 3.78 24.40 1.99
CA GLY A 345 2.40 24.66 1.60
C GLY A 345 2.27 25.02 0.11
N PRO A 346 1.11 24.82 -0.54
CA PRO A 346 0.94 24.97 -1.98
C PRO A 346 1.09 26.42 -2.46
N GLN A 347 0.87 27.39 -1.57
CA GLN A 347 1.10 28.83 -1.78
C GLN A 347 2.07 29.41 -0.72
N GLY A 348 2.72 28.54 0.05
CA GLY A 348 3.55 28.86 1.19
C GLY A 348 5.04 28.58 0.94
N PRO A 349 5.88 28.47 2.00
CA PRO A 349 7.26 28.04 1.85
C PRO A 349 7.31 26.65 1.20
N HIS A 350 8.39 26.35 0.44
CA HIS A 350 8.65 25.01 -0.12
C HIS A 350 7.45 24.38 -0.87
N ALA A 351 6.77 25.16 -1.73
CA ALA A 351 5.59 24.70 -2.47
C ALA A 351 5.85 23.50 -3.40
N ASP A 352 7.07 23.41 -3.94
CA ASP A 352 7.56 22.26 -4.69
C ASP A 352 7.64 20.99 -3.83
N ALA A 353 8.13 21.12 -2.60
CA ALA A 353 8.15 20.01 -1.65
C ALA A 353 6.73 19.58 -1.25
N TYR A 354 5.82 20.54 -1.05
CA TYR A 354 4.42 20.25 -0.75
C TYR A 354 3.74 19.46 -1.88
N GLN A 355 3.92 19.87 -3.14
CA GLN A 355 3.30 19.23 -4.30
C GLN A 355 3.51 17.71 -4.36
N TRP A 356 4.70 17.24 -4.01
CA TRP A 356 5.06 15.82 -4.07
C TRP A 356 4.83 15.07 -2.75
N ASN A 357 4.52 15.79 -1.67
CA ASN A 357 4.43 15.23 -0.32
C ASN A 357 3.15 15.65 0.40
N THR A 358 2.06 15.90 -0.34
CA THR A 358 0.75 16.25 0.23
C THR A 358 0.24 15.22 1.24
N GLY A 359 0.67 13.96 1.14
CA GLY A 359 0.37 12.92 2.12
C GLY A 359 1.00 13.11 3.50
N LEU A 360 1.88 14.12 3.66
CA LEU A 360 2.41 14.57 4.95
C LEU A 360 1.54 15.65 5.60
N ASP A 361 0.58 16.27 4.89
CA ASP A 361 -0.45 17.13 5.50
C ASP A 361 -1.53 16.22 6.10
N THR A 362 -1.42 15.95 7.41
CA THR A 362 -2.24 14.93 8.07
C THR A 362 -3.60 15.45 8.49
N ASN A 363 -3.71 16.75 8.75
CA ASN A 363 -4.96 17.41 9.16
C ASN A 363 -5.75 17.98 7.95
N ARG A 364 -5.14 18.02 6.76
CA ARG A 364 -5.69 18.49 5.48
C ARG A 364 -6.07 19.97 5.48
N ASP A 365 -5.32 20.80 6.22
CA ASP A 365 -5.54 22.24 6.24
C ASP A 365 -4.82 22.99 5.09
N GLY A 366 -4.11 22.24 4.24
CA GLY A 366 -3.36 22.78 3.11
C GLY A 366 -1.93 23.19 3.48
N MET A 367 -1.45 22.85 4.67
CA MET A 367 -0.10 23.14 5.15
C MET A 367 0.52 21.88 5.74
N ILE A 368 1.82 21.67 5.52
CA ILE A 368 2.60 20.68 6.27
C ILE A 368 3.26 21.43 7.41
N THR A 369 2.87 21.12 8.64
CA THR A 369 3.53 21.58 9.86
C THR A 369 4.49 20.51 10.40
N VAL A 370 5.35 20.89 11.35
CA VAL A 370 6.14 19.92 12.09
C VAL A 370 5.23 18.94 12.87
N SER A 371 4.08 19.41 13.36
CA SER A 371 3.09 18.56 14.04
C SER A 371 2.47 17.51 13.14
N ASP A 372 2.31 17.78 11.83
CA ASP A 372 1.87 16.77 10.89
C ASP A 372 2.90 15.65 10.71
N LEU A 373 4.19 16.01 10.71
CA LEU A 373 5.27 15.03 10.70
C LEU A 373 5.24 14.19 11.99
N THR A 374 5.01 14.81 13.16
CA THR A 374 4.79 14.10 14.43
C THR A 374 3.61 13.13 14.32
N ALA A 375 2.46 13.58 13.81
CA ALA A 375 1.26 12.76 13.63
C ALA A 375 1.52 11.57 12.70
N ARG A 376 2.26 11.79 11.60
CA ARG A 376 2.67 10.73 10.68
C ARG A 376 3.50 9.65 11.36
N ILE A 377 4.47 10.03 12.18
CA ILE A 377 5.26 9.05 12.93
C ILE A 377 4.39 8.33 13.98
N ASN A 378 3.51 9.05 14.69
CA ASN A 378 2.61 8.44 15.67
C ASN A 378 1.66 7.42 15.06
N LEU A 379 1.23 7.60 13.80
CA LEU A 379 0.46 6.59 13.06
C LEU A 379 1.28 5.34 12.79
N LYS A 380 2.58 5.47 12.51
CA LYS A 380 3.49 4.32 12.33
C LYS A 380 3.76 3.57 13.63
N ARG A 381 3.59 4.22 14.78
CA ARG A 381 3.81 3.62 16.12
C ARG A 381 2.63 2.83 16.67
N GLN A 382 1.76 2.32 15.80
CA GLN A 382 0.55 1.63 16.21
C GLN A 382 0.53 0.20 15.67
N GLY A 383 -0.25 -0.65 16.34
CA GLY A 383 -0.51 -2.02 15.90
C GLY A 383 0.60 -3.03 16.20
N GLN A 384 0.33 -4.28 15.82
CA GLN A 384 1.16 -5.44 16.15
C GLN A 384 2.56 -5.39 15.53
N ARG A 385 2.69 -4.81 14.33
CA ARG A 385 3.97 -4.64 13.65
C ARG A 385 4.92 -3.74 14.44
N TRP A 386 4.45 -2.57 14.87
CA TRP A 386 5.24 -1.67 15.70
C TRP A 386 5.58 -2.30 17.05
N ALA A 387 4.62 -2.99 17.69
CA ALA A 387 4.87 -3.70 18.93
C ALA A 387 5.98 -4.77 18.80
N ALA A 388 6.05 -5.46 17.66
CA ALA A 388 7.09 -6.43 17.36
C ALA A 388 8.47 -5.80 17.04
N LEU A 389 8.52 -4.57 16.52
CA LEU A 389 9.77 -3.82 16.38
C LEU A 389 10.29 -3.35 17.74
N VAL A 390 9.44 -2.70 18.52
CA VAL A 390 9.83 -2.12 19.81
C VAL A 390 10.15 -3.20 20.85
N SER A 391 9.54 -4.40 20.77
CA SER A 391 9.92 -5.50 21.65
C SER A 391 11.37 -5.98 21.44
N ARG A 392 11.97 -5.68 20.29
CA ARG A 392 13.37 -5.97 19.98
C ARG A 392 14.31 -4.78 20.20
N LEU A 393 13.75 -3.58 20.41
CA LEU A 393 14.49 -2.35 20.64
C LEU A 393 15.11 -2.40 22.03
#